data_AF-A0A1G4J892-F1
#
_entry.id   AF-A0A1G4J892-F1
#
_cell.length_a   1.000
_cell.length_b   1.000
_cell.length_c   1.000
_cell.angle_alpha   90.00
_cell.angle_beta   90.00
_cell.angle_gamma   90.00
#
_symmetry.space_group_name_H-M   'P 1'
#
loop_
_entity.id
_entity.type
_entity.pdbx_description
1 polymer ?
#
loop_
_entity_poly.entity_id
_entity_poly.type
_entity_poly.pdbx_seq_one_letter_code
_entity_poly.pdbx_strand_id
1 'polypeptide(L)'
;MLKELAAEKLILLEHFLRVNKEQQPMLNSFILRKDQLRRCNTAMWGFRSLDKFKVLYQLHDVLKNDKLSDLTLYSLLEKLNFLFSKGPQFEESLVLDSKVLTIALIELLIRMCHIISADSTGSKVRHSLQRSILMSIHAQFIREYTLKLWEQLED
;
A
#
# COMPACT_ATOMS: atom_id res chain seq x y z
N MET A 1 8.21 -18.23 8.03
CA MET A 1 6.82 -17.82 7.68
C MET A 1 6.53 -16.32 7.73
N LEU A 2 6.52 -15.60 8.88
CA LEU A 2 6.19 -14.16 8.88
C LEU A 2 7.20 -13.30 8.11
N LYS A 3 8.50 -13.56 8.32
CA LYS A 3 9.59 -12.88 7.61
C LYS A 3 9.57 -13.16 6.10
N GLU A 4 9.30 -14.41 5.71
CA GLU A 4 9.13 -14.80 4.30
C GLU A 4 7.94 -14.05 3.67
N LEU A 5 6.79 -14.03 4.36
CA LEU A 5 5.60 -13.30 3.90
C LEU A 5 5.91 -11.82 3.68
N ALA A 6 6.60 -11.18 4.63
CA ALA A 6 7.01 -9.78 4.50
C ALA A 6 7.99 -9.57 3.34
N ALA A 7 8.97 -10.45 3.17
CA ALA A 7 9.95 -10.38 2.08
C ALA A 7 9.28 -10.48 0.70
N GLU A 8 8.33 -11.39 0.51
CA GLU A 8 7.56 -11.48 -0.73
C GLU A 8 6.79 -10.19 -1.00
N LYS A 9 6.16 -9.59 0.03
CA LYS A 9 5.36 -8.37 -0.16
C LYS A 9 6.25 -7.18 -0.46
N LEU A 10 7.43 -7.11 0.15
CA LEU A 10 8.45 -6.10 -0.14
C LEU A 10 8.86 -6.12 -1.61
N ILE A 11 9.22 -7.30 -2.14
CA ILE A 11 9.63 -7.44 -3.55
C ILE A 11 8.58 -6.86 -4.51
N LEU A 12 7.30 -7.20 -4.27
CA LEU A 12 6.20 -6.72 -5.11
C LEU A 12 5.96 -5.21 -4.96
N LEU A 13 5.98 -4.70 -3.73
CA LEU A 13 5.79 -3.27 -3.48
C LEU A 13 6.93 -2.43 -4.08
N GLU A 14 8.17 -2.88 -3.95
CA GLU A 14 9.33 -2.22 -4.57
C GLU A 14 9.25 -2.23 -6.10
N HIS A 15 8.77 -3.33 -6.68
CA HIS A 15 8.50 -3.39 -8.12
C HIS A 15 7.47 -2.34 -8.53
N PHE A 16 6.33 -2.26 -7.84
CA PHE A 16 5.32 -1.23 -8.11
C PHE A 16 5.84 0.19 -7.91
N LEU A 17 6.73 0.41 -6.93
CA LEU A 17 7.37 1.70 -6.72
C LEU A 17 8.23 2.09 -7.92
N ARG A 18 9.07 1.17 -8.40
CA ARG A 18 9.93 1.40 -9.58
C ARG A 18 9.10 1.64 -10.84
N VAL A 19 8.01 0.90 -11.04
CA VAL A 19 7.07 1.13 -12.14
C VAL A 19 6.45 2.54 -12.05
N ASN A 20 5.97 2.94 -10.87
CA ASN A 20 5.40 4.28 -10.67
C ASN A 20 6.43 5.41 -10.84
N LYS A 21 7.69 5.16 -10.52
CA LYS A 21 8.79 6.11 -10.72
C LYS A 21 9.34 6.10 -12.15
N GLU A 22 8.75 5.35 -13.08
CA GLU A 22 9.22 5.19 -14.47
C GLU A 22 10.65 4.61 -14.54
N GLN A 23 11.06 3.85 -13.51
CA GLN A 23 12.41 3.27 -13.37
C GLN A 23 12.49 1.83 -13.90
N GLN A 24 11.36 1.15 -14.06
CA GLN A 24 11.31 -0.24 -14.51
C GLN A 24 9.99 -0.51 -15.28
N PRO A 25 10.00 -1.35 -16.33
CA PRO A 25 8.77 -1.85 -16.94
C PRO A 25 7.94 -2.71 -15.97
N MET A 26 6.63 -2.78 -16.22
CA MET A 26 5.69 -3.58 -15.43
C MET A 26 5.95 -5.08 -15.57
N LEU A 27 6.17 -5.56 -16.80
CA LEU A 27 6.40 -6.97 -17.14
C LEU A 27 7.59 -7.07 -18.10
N ASN A 28 8.83 -7.01 -17.58
CA ASN A 28 10.13 -7.11 -18.28
C ASN A 28 10.34 -6.24 -19.54
N SER A 29 9.40 -6.23 -20.48
CA SER A 29 9.34 -5.45 -21.71
C SER A 29 8.14 -4.49 -21.77
N PHE A 30 7.10 -4.64 -20.93
CA PHE A 30 5.92 -3.77 -21.03
C PHE A 30 6.06 -2.48 -20.21
N ILE A 31 6.07 -1.34 -20.89
CA ILE A 31 6.07 0.00 -20.27
C ILE A 31 4.65 0.56 -20.36
N LEU A 32 4.01 0.76 -19.20
CA LEU A 32 2.72 1.44 -19.12
C LEU A 32 2.86 2.89 -19.56
N ARG A 33 1.94 3.37 -20.40
CA ARG A 33 1.84 4.79 -20.74
C ARG A 33 1.45 5.59 -19.50
N LYS A 34 1.86 6.88 -19.46
CA LYS A 34 1.54 7.78 -18.33
C LYS A 34 0.05 7.83 -18.02
N ASP A 35 -0.80 7.85 -19.04
CA ASP A 35 -2.25 7.88 -18.87
C ASP A 35 -2.82 6.57 -18.31
N GLN A 36 -2.31 5.41 -18.75
CA GLN A 36 -2.69 4.10 -18.21
C GLN A 36 -2.36 4.01 -16.72
N LEU A 37 -1.16 4.42 -16.34
CA LEU A 37 -0.74 4.46 -14.94
C LEU A 37 -1.59 5.43 -14.11
N ARG A 38 -1.93 6.59 -14.67
CA ARG A 38 -2.80 7.58 -14.01
C ARG A 38 -4.21 7.03 -13.79
N ARG A 39 -4.81 6.33 -14.77
CA ARG A 39 -6.12 5.69 -14.61
C ARG A 39 -6.10 4.63 -13.52
N CYS A 40 -5.08 3.77 -13.51
CA CYS A 40 -4.87 2.77 -12.46
C CYS A 40 -4.77 3.42 -11.07
N ASN A 41 -3.92 4.44 -10.91
CA ASN A 41 -3.74 5.14 -9.65
C ASN A 41 -5.02 5.83 -9.20
N THR A 42 -5.75 6.47 -10.11
CA THR A 42 -7.02 7.12 -9.80
C THR A 42 -8.08 6.11 -9.35
N ALA A 43 -8.14 4.92 -9.97
CA ALA A 43 -9.06 3.87 -9.56
C ALA A 43 -8.82 3.37 -8.11
N MET A 44 -7.57 3.39 -7.64
CA MET A 44 -7.25 3.07 -6.24
C MET A 44 -7.69 4.15 -5.25
N TRP A 45 -7.72 5.41 -5.68
CA TRP A 45 -8.00 6.59 -4.84
C TRP A 45 -9.37 7.24 -5.07
N GLY A 46 -10.22 6.65 -5.90
CA GLY A 46 -11.44 7.28 -6.43
C GLY A 46 -12.55 7.63 -5.41
N PHE A 47 -12.30 7.50 -4.11
CA PHE A 47 -13.25 7.82 -3.05
C PHE A 47 -12.52 8.34 -1.80
N ARG A 48 -13.12 9.32 -1.09
CA ARG A 48 -12.60 9.92 0.17
C ARG A 48 -11.09 10.24 0.14
N SER A 49 -10.59 10.76 -0.97
CA SER A 49 -9.16 11.01 -1.19
C SER A 49 -8.52 11.86 -0.08
N LEU A 50 -9.21 12.90 0.42
CA LEU A 50 -8.74 13.73 1.52
C LEU A 50 -8.60 12.98 2.85
N ASP A 51 -9.59 12.17 3.21
CA ASP A 51 -9.53 11.43 4.48
C ASP A 51 -8.49 10.33 4.41
N LYS A 52 -8.37 9.67 3.25
CA LYS A 52 -7.28 8.74 2.98
C LYS A 52 -5.91 9.43 3.06
N PHE A 53 -5.78 10.66 2.54
CA PHE A 53 -4.56 11.46 2.67
C PHE A 53 -4.23 11.81 4.12
N LYS A 54 -5.22 12.23 4.92
CA LYS A 54 -5.02 12.45 6.37
C LYS A 54 -4.55 11.17 7.06
N VAL A 55 -5.12 10.03 6.70
CA VAL A 55 -4.71 8.72 7.26
C VAL A 55 -3.30 8.34 6.82
N LEU A 56 -2.91 8.57 5.57
CA LEU A 56 -1.53 8.40 5.10
C LEU A 56 -0.55 9.22 5.95
N TYR A 57 -0.88 10.49 6.21
CA TYR A 57 -0.05 11.37 7.03
C TYR A 57 0.09 10.84 8.47
N GLN A 58 -1.02 10.44 9.10
CA GLN A 58 -1.01 9.84 10.43
C GLN A 58 -0.19 8.55 10.49
N LEU A 59 -0.33 7.68 9.49
CA LEU A 59 0.44 6.44 9.40
C LEU A 59 1.93 6.73 9.23
N HIS A 60 2.29 7.75 8.44
CA HIS A 60 3.69 8.13 8.27
C HIS A 60 4.31 8.53 9.62
N ASP A 61 3.62 9.35 10.42
CA ASP A 61 4.11 9.76 11.74
C ASP A 61 4.25 8.58 12.70
N VAL A 62 3.27 7.67 12.71
CA VAL A 62 3.30 6.46 13.55
C VAL A 62 4.52 5.58 13.21
N LEU A 63 4.88 5.47 11.94
CA LEU A 63 5.99 4.64 11.46
C LEU A 63 7.35 5.33 11.54
N LYS A 64 7.45 6.56 12.05
CA LYS A 64 8.75 7.21 12.30
C LYS A 64 9.59 6.44 13.31
N ASN A 65 8.94 5.74 14.24
CA ASN A 65 9.60 4.92 15.25
C ASN A 65 9.74 3.47 14.76
N ASP A 66 10.95 2.91 14.88
CA ASP A 66 11.23 1.52 14.47
C ASP A 66 10.65 0.48 15.44
N LYS A 67 10.24 0.90 16.64
CA LYS A 67 9.62 0.06 17.66
C LYS A 67 8.15 0.42 17.80
N LEU A 68 7.28 -0.54 17.48
CA LEU A 68 5.82 -0.37 17.59
C LEU A 68 5.31 -0.99 18.88
N SER A 69 4.42 -0.32 19.61
CA SER A 69 3.69 -0.98 20.70
C SER A 69 2.57 -1.87 20.15
N ASP A 70 2.02 -2.78 20.96
CA ASP A 70 0.86 -3.60 20.55
C ASP A 70 -0.36 -2.71 20.22
N LEU A 71 -0.56 -1.63 20.98
CA LEU A 71 -1.56 -0.60 20.70
C LEU A 71 -1.33 0.07 19.34
N THR A 72 -0.07 0.33 19.00
CA THR A 72 0.31 0.90 17.71
C THR A 72 0.01 -0.07 16.57
N LEU A 73 0.31 -1.36 16.72
CA LEU A 73 0.01 -2.39 15.72
C LEU A 73 -1.50 -2.51 15.47
N TYR A 74 -2.31 -2.44 16.52
CA TYR A 74 -3.76 -2.44 16.38
C TYR A 74 -4.24 -1.21 15.60
N SER A 75 -3.78 0.00 15.97
CA SER A 75 -4.14 1.24 15.27
C SER A 75 -3.69 1.24 13.80
N LEU A 76 -2.52 0.66 13.50
CA LEU A 76 -2.07 0.48 12.12
C LEU A 76 -3.05 -0.37 11.30
N LEU A 77 -3.50 -1.50 11.86
CA LEU A 77 -4.45 -2.38 11.18
C LEU A 77 -5.78 -1.68 10.89
N GLU A 78 -6.32 -0.93 11.86
CA GLU A 78 -7.55 -0.15 11.67
C GLU A 78 -7.40 0.90 10.56
N LYS A 79 -6.30 1.65 10.60
CA LYS A 79 -6.02 2.69 9.60
C LYS A 79 -5.81 2.10 8.21
N LEU A 80 -5.17 0.94 8.09
CA LEU A 80 -5.05 0.22 6.82
C LEU A 80 -6.41 -0.20 6.27
N ASN A 81 -7.26 -0.79 7.11
CA ASN A 81 -8.61 -1.18 6.71
C ASN A 81 -9.44 0.03 6.26
N PHE A 82 -9.27 1.19 6.91
CA PHE A 82 -9.89 2.42 6.44
C PHE A 82 -9.32 2.88 5.08
N LEU A 83 -7.99 2.88 4.94
CA LEU A 83 -7.31 3.33 3.73
C LEU A 83 -7.71 2.52 2.50
N PHE A 84 -7.90 1.22 2.68
CA PHE A 84 -8.28 0.27 1.64
C PHE A 84 -9.79 0.01 1.55
N SER A 85 -10.60 0.67 2.38
CA SER A 85 -12.05 0.57 2.24
C SER A 85 -12.49 0.96 0.83
N LYS A 86 -13.51 0.28 0.32
CA LYS A 86 -14.15 0.62 -0.95
C LYS A 86 -15.35 1.52 -0.65
N GLY A 87 -15.52 2.58 -1.43
CA GLY A 87 -16.64 3.51 -1.29
C GLY A 87 -17.38 3.73 -2.60
N PRO A 88 -18.45 4.54 -2.58
CA PRO A 88 -19.22 4.84 -3.78
C PRO A 88 -18.32 5.50 -4.83
N GLN A 89 -18.45 5.06 -6.09
CA GLN A 89 -17.60 5.49 -7.21
C GLN A 89 -17.80 6.96 -7.64
N PHE A 90 -18.63 7.72 -6.92
CA PHE A 90 -19.20 9.00 -7.36
C PHE A 90 -18.75 10.23 -6.55
N GLU A 91 -17.63 10.17 -5.83
CA GLU A 91 -17.08 11.36 -5.18
C GLU A 91 -16.08 12.09 -6.07
N GLU A 92 -16.24 13.41 -6.18
CA GLU A 92 -15.42 14.28 -7.01
C GLU A 92 -13.92 14.15 -6.70
N SER A 93 -13.14 13.91 -7.76
CA SER A 93 -11.69 13.90 -7.75
C SER A 93 -11.14 15.28 -7.41
N LEU A 94 -10.78 15.51 -6.15
CA LEU A 94 -9.96 16.65 -5.77
C LEU A 94 -8.56 16.56 -6.39
N VAL A 95 -7.95 17.74 -6.56
CA VAL A 95 -6.74 18.14 -7.31
C VAL A 95 -5.43 17.42 -6.92
N LEU A 96 -5.46 16.41 -6.06
CA LEU A 96 -4.26 15.68 -5.64
C LEU A 96 -3.75 14.76 -6.74
N ASP A 97 -2.46 14.86 -7.04
CA ASP A 97 -1.80 13.99 -8.02
C ASP A 97 -1.85 12.52 -7.53
N SER A 98 -2.67 11.71 -8.21
CA SER A 98 -2.86 10.30 -7.88
C SER A 98 -1.58 9.49 -7.99
N LYS A 99 -0.61 9.91 -8.81
CA LYS A 99 0.72 9.29 -8.89
C LYS A 99 1.51 9.51 -7.61
N VAL A 100 1.55 10.75 -7.13
CA VAL A 100 2.26 11.10 -5.88
C VAL A 100 1.66 10.36 -4.70
N LEU A 101 0.33 10.29 -4.62
CA LEU A 101 -0.37 9.56 -3.56
C LEU A 101 -0.08 8.06 -3.60
N THR A 102 -0.12 7.44 -4.78
CA THR A 102 0.22 6.01 -4.92
C THR A 102 1.67 5.74 -4.52
N ILE A 103 2.62 6.59 -4.93
CA ILE A 103 4.02 6.47 -4.52
C ILE A 103 4.15 6.55 -3.00
N ALA A 104 3.55 7.57 -2.38
CA ALA A 104 3.61 7.76 -0.93
C ALA A 104 3.00 6.57 -0.16
N LEU A 105 1.89 6.03 -0.67
CA LEU A 105 1.30 4.80 -0.13
C LEU A 105 2.26 3.61 -0.25
N ILE A 106 2.82 3.36 -1.43
CA ILE A 106 3.73 2.22 -1.63
C ILE A 106 4.94 2.32 -0.70
N GLU A 107 5.55 3.51 -0.57
CA GLU A 107 6.68 3.74 0.34
C GLU A 107 6.31 3.49 1.80
N LEU A 108 5.11 3.92 2.22
CA LEU A 108 4.57 3.65 3.55
C LEU A 108 4.38 2.16 3.81
N LEU A 109 3.83 1.41 2.83
CA LEU A 109 3.63 -0.04 2.93
C LEU A 109 4.95 -0.79 3.01
N ILE A 110 5.96 -0.38 2.22
CA ILE A 110 7.33 -0.92 2.30
C ILE A 110 7.89 -0.72 3.71
N ARG A 111 7.79 0.49 4.25
CA ARG A 111 8.27 0.80 5.60
C ARG A 111 7.56 -0.04 6.66
N MET A 112 6.24 -0.23 6.53
CA MET A 112 5.47 -1.11 7.40
C MET A 112 5.98 -2.55 7.38
N CYS A 113 6.22 -3.11 6.19
CA CYS A 113 6.76 -4.47 6.04
C CYS A 113 8.15 -4.60 6.69
N HIS A 114 9.03 -3.61 6.56
CA HIS A 114 10.33 -3.60 7.22
C HIS A 114 10.19 -3.60 8.75
N ILE A 115 9.39 -2.69 9.30
CA ILE A 115 9.22 -2.56 10.75
C ILE A 115 8.61 -3.86 11.34
N ILE A 116 7.58 -4.40 10.68
CA ILE A 116 6.92 -5.63 11.13
C ILE A 116 7.84 -6.86 11.07
N SER A 117 8.72 -6.94 10.06
CA SER A 117 9.63 -8.08 9.90
C SER A 117 10.89 -7.99 10.76
N ALA A 118 11.34 -6.78 11.10
CA ALA A 118 12.47 -6.52 11.99
C ALA A 118 12.12 -6.71 13.47
N ASP A 119 10.82 -6.63 13.81
CA ASP A 119 10.32 -6.76 15.16
C ASP A 119 10.40 -8.21 15.69
N SER A 120 11.28 -8.40 16.66
CA SER A 120 11.56 -9.69 17.31
C SER A 120 10.75 -9.94 18.58
N THR A 121 9.81 -9.04 18.92
CA THR A 121 9.07 -9.11 20.18
C THR A 121 8.09 -10.29 20.17
N GLY A 122 8.25 -11.22 21.11
CA GLY A 122 7.64 -12.56 21.05
C GLY A 122 6.34 -12.74 21.81
N SER A 123 5.25 -12.10 21.39
CA SER A 123 3.89 -12.41 21.90
C SER A 123 3.01 -13.02 20.81
N LYS A 124 2.17 -14.02 21.16
CA LYS A 124 1.24 -14.66 20.21
C LYS A 124 0.26 -13.66 19.59
N VAL A 125 -0.25 -12.73 20.41
CA VAL A 125 -1.18 -11.66 19.97
C VAL A 125 -0.48 -10.75 18.96
N ARG A 126 0.75 -10.34 19.27
CA ARG A 126 1.56 -9.50 18.40
C ARG A 126 1.83 -10.15 17.05
N HIS A 127 2.23 -11.43 17.05
CA HIS A 127 2.44 -12.19 15.82
C HIS A 127 1.17 -12.27 14.96
N SER A 128 0.00 -12.45 15.58
CA SER A 128 -1.29 -12.42 14.87
C SER A 128 -1.59 -11.05 14.27
N LEU A 129 -1.35 -9.95 15.00
CA LEU A 129 -1.54 -8.59 14.49
C LEU A 129 -0.61 -8.29 13.30
N GLN A 130 0.68 -8.61 13.44
CA GLN A 130 1.68 -8.48 12.37
C GLN A 130 1.26 -9.24 11.11
N ARG A 131 0.81 -10.49 11.27
CA ARG A 131 0.32 -11.30 10.15
C ARG A 131 -0.92 -10.66 9.51
N SER A 132 -1.88 -10.19 10.30
CA SER A 132 -3.09 -9.53 9.79
C SER A 132 -2.77 -8.27 9.00
N ILE A 133 -1.78 -7.48 9.44
CA ILE A 133 -1.31 -6.31 8.68
C ILE A 133 -0.75 -6.74 7.33
N LEU A 134 0.19 -7.70 7.28
CA LEU A 134 0.78 -8.17 6.02
C LEU A 134 -0.28 -8.77 5.08
N MET A 135 -1.27 -9.49 5.62
CA MET A 135 -2.37 -10.03 4.84
C MET A 135 -3.30 -8.93 4.31
N SER A 136 -3.55 -7.86 5.07
CA SER A 136 -4.30 -6.69 4.62
C SER A 136 -3.58 -6.01 3.44
N ILE A 137 -2.28 -5.76 3.57
CA ILE A 137 -1.44 -5.22 2.49
C ILE A 137 -1.53 -6.09 1.24
N HIS A 138 -1.43 -7.40 1.39
CA HIS A 138 -1.48 -8.32 0.26
C HIS A 138 -2.86 -8.33 -0.42
N ALA A 139 -3.91 -8.60 0.34
CA ALA A 139 -5.23 -8.85 -0.19
C ALA A 139 -5.92 -7.57 -0.68
N GLN A 140 -5.72 -6.45 0.02
CA GLN A 140 -6.47 -5.22 -0.22
C GLN A 140 -5.70 -4.20 -1.08
N PHE A 141 -4.36 -4.30 -1.13
CA PHE A 141 -3.55 -3.43 -2.00
C PHE A 141 -2.87 -4.19 -3.13
N ILE A 142 -1.93 -5.10 -2.83
CA ILE A 142 -1.08 -5.73 -3.86
C ILE A 142 -1.93 -6.43 -4.94
N ARG A 143 -2.89 -7.26 -4.50
CA ARG A 143 -3.76 -8.00 -5.42
C ARG A 143 -4.61 -7.04 -6.28
N GLU A 144 -5.29 -6.10 -5.64
CA GLU A 144 -6.16 -5.14 -6.33
C GLU A 144 -5.37 -4.27 -7.31
N TYR A 145 -4.19 -3.80 -6.92
CA TYR A 145 -3.33 -2.98 -7.76
C TYR A 145 -2.81 -3.76 -8.96
N THR A 146 -2.42 -5.02 -8.77
CA THR A 146 -2.01 -5.91 -9.87
C THR A 146 -3.13 -6.09 -10.89
N LEU A 147 -4.36 -6.35 -10.42
CA LEU A 147 -5.52 -6.48 -11.27
C LEU A 147 -5.78 -5.19 -12.07
N LYS A 148 -5.73 -4.03 -11.40
CA LYS A 148 -5.92 -2.74 -12.07
C LYS A 148 -4.83 -2.41 -13.07
N LEU A 149 -3.59 -2.80 -12.83
CA LEU A 149 -2.52 -2.63 -13.83
C LEU A 149 -2.75 -3.55 -15.02
N TRP A 150 -3.17 -4.80 -14.79
CA TRP A 150 -3.45 -5.77 -15.85
C TRP A 150 -4.59 -5.32 -16.77
N GLU A 151 -5.69 -4.81 -16.19
CA GLU A 151 -6.81 -4.22 -16.95
C GLU A 151 -6.34 -3.11 -17.91
N GLN A 152 -5.25 -2.38 -17.61
CA GLN A 152 -4.73 -1.34 -18.50
C GLN A 152 -3.89 -1.87 -19.67
N LEU A 153 -3.54 -3.15 -19.67
CA LEU A 153 -2.80 -3.81 -20.76
C LEU A 153 -3.72 -4.34 -21.86
N GLU A 154 -4.97 -4.63 -21.50
CA GLU A 154 -5.98 -5.19 -22.41
C GLU A 154 -6.67 -4.12 -23.27
N ASP A 155 -6.46 -2.83 -22.95
CA ASP A 155 -6.91 -1.63 -23.68
C ASP A 155 -5.77 -0.94 -24.47
#